data_AF-C5B6R2-F1
#
_entry.id   AF-C5B6R2-F1
#
_cell.length_a   1.000
_cell.length_b   1.000
_cell.length_c   1.000
_cell.angle_alpha   90.00
_cell.angle_beta   90.00
_cell.angle_gamma   90.00
#
_symmetry.space_group_name_H-M   'P 1'
#
loop_
_entity.id
_entity.type
_entity.pdbx_description
1 polymer ?
#
loop_
_entity_poly.entity_id
_entity_poly.type
_entity_poly.pdbx_seq_one_letter_code
_entity_poly.pdbx_strand_id
1 'polypeptide(L)'
;MDYPFGLSRFIEAQRGSYDQALAELRAGEKRSHWMWFIFPQLAGLGMSAMAQHYAISGLDEARAYLQHPVLGERLRTCTAAVNAVTGGPRIRCSARPMT
;
A
#
# COMPACT_ATOMS: atom_id res chain seq x y z
N MET A 1 -6.89 -14.81 -14.11
CA MET A 1 -7.74 -15.17 -12.95
C MET A 1 -8.20 -13.87 -12.33
N ASP A 2 -9.43 -13.46 -12.61
CA ASP A 2 -10.01 -12.30 -11.94
C ASP A 2 -10.50 -12.71 -10.56
N TYR A 3 -9.93 -12.08 -9.54
CA TYR A 3 -10.39 -12.22 -8.18
C TYR A 3 -11.65 -11.34 -7.98
N PRO A 4 -12.59 -11.74 -7.11
CA PRO A 4 -13.67 -10.85 -6.70
C PRO A 4 -13.11 -9.49 -6.27
N PHE A 5 -13.86 -8.42 -6.52
CA PHE A 5 -13.47 -7.03 -6.24
C PHE A 5 -12.34 -6.44 -7.10
N GLY A 6 -11.89 -7.12 -8.17
CA GLY A 6 -10.92 -6.54 -9.10
C GLY A 6 -9.56 -6.25 -8.45
N LEU A 7 -9.08 -7.18 -7.60
CA LEU A 7 -7.83 -7.04 -6.86
C LEU A 7 -6.57 -6.96 -7.75
N SER A 8 -6.69 -7.36 -9.02
CA SER A 8 -5.64 -7.26 -10.03
C SER A 8 -5.06 -5.84 -10.14
N ARG A 9 -5.87 -4.80 -9.90
CA ARG A 9 -5.40 -3.40 -9.91
C ARG A 9 -4.26 -3.15 -8.92
N PHE A 10 -4.30 -3.79 -7.74
CA PHE A 10 -3.24 -3.66 -6.75
C PHE A 10 -1.97 -4.42 -7.17
N ILE A 11 -2.13 -5.62 -7.74
CA ILE A 11 -1.00 -6.43 -8.21
C ILE A 11 -0.24 -5.69 -9.30
N GLU A 12 -0.95 -5.14 -10.27
CA GLU A 12 -0.33 -4.41 -11.38
C GLU A 12 0.36 -3.12 -10.90
N ALA A 13 -0.28 -2.36 -10.00
CA ALA A 13 0.35 -1.18 -9.41
C ALA A 13 1.61 -1.52 -8.60
N GLN A 14 1.60 -2.64 -7.88
CA GLN A 14 2.74 -3.10 -7.08
C GLN A 14 3.88 -3.67 -7.92
N ARG A 15 3.63 -4.16 -9.14
CA ARG A 15 4.63 -4.84 -9.99
C ARG A 15 5.90 -4.01 -10.19
N GLY A 16 5.78 -2.70 -10.35
CA GLY A 16 6.90 -1.78 -10.56
C GLY A 16 7.35 -0.99 -9.33
N SER A 17 6.69 -1.15 -8.18
CA SER A 17 6.91 -0.25 -7.03
C SER A 17 7.06 -0.98 -5.70
N TYR A 18 6.76 -2.29 -5.63
CA TYR A 18 6.80 -3.04 -4.38
C TYR A 18 8.21 -3.06 -3.74
N ASP A 19 9.23 -3.41 -4.52
CA ASP A 19 10.60 -3.52 -3.99
C ASP A 19 11.14 -2.15 -3.53
N GLN A 20 10.81 -1.10 -4.28
CA GLN A 20 11.14 0.28 -3.91
C GLN A 20 10.42 0.70 -2.62
N ALA A 21 9.12 0.44 -2.52
CA ALA A 21 8.35 0.71 -1.32
C ALA A 21 8.94 -0.02 -0.12
N LEU A 22 9.23 -1.31 -0.24
CA LEU A 22 9.81 -2.10 0.84
C LEU A 22 11.18 -1.58 1.28
N ALA A 23 12.03 -1.16 0.35
CA ALA A 23 13.32 -0.54 0.67
C ALA A 23 13.14 0.79 1.43
N GLU A 24 12.20 1.63 1.01
CA GLU A 24 11.88 2.90 1.68
C GLU A 24 11.30 2.70 3.08
N LEU A 25 10.41 1.71 3.26
CA LEU A 25 9.85 1.36 4.56
C LEU A 25 10.94 0.91 5.53
N ARG A 26 11.86 0.05 5.08
CA ARG A 26 13.01 -0.42 5.88
C ARG A 26 13.97 0.71 6.25
N ALA A 27 14.13 1.69 5.37
CA ALA A 27 14.92 2.89 5.64
C ALA A 27 14.21 3.90 6.56
N GLY A 28 12.93 3.69 6.87
CA GLY A 28 12.12 4.61 7.67
C GLY A 28 11.78 5.93 6.96
N GLU A 29 11.91 5.97 5.63
CA GLU A 29 11.71 7.19 4.84
C GLU A 29 11.05 6.89 3.49
N LYS A 30 9.78 7.28 3.38
CA LYS A 30 9.00 7.24 2.14
C LYS A 30 9.35 8.43 1.26
N ARG A 31 9.74 8.15 0.01
CA ARG A 31 10.15 9.14 -0.99
C ARG A 31 9.32 9.06 -2.27
N SER A 32 8.73 7.91 -2.58
CA SER A 32 8.00 7.68 -3.84
C SER A 32 6.50 7.47 -3.68
N HIS A 33 5.77 7.44 -4.80
CA HIS A 33 4.31 7.50 -4.85
C HIS A 33 3.66 6.10 -4.86
N TRP A 34 3.66 5.42 -3.71
CA TRP A 34 3.12 4.05 -3.60
C TRP A 34 2.09 3.83 -2.48
N MET A 35 1.75 4.87 -1.70
CA MET A 35 0.94 4.70 -0.48
C MET A 35 -0.41 4.06 -0.76
N TRP A 36 -1.11 4.51 -1.81
CA TRP A 36 -2.49 4.11 -2.09
C TRP A 36 -2.67 2.61 -2.35
N PHE A 37 -1.66 1.93 -2.89
CA PHE A 37 -1.75 0.51 -3.28
C PHE A 37 -0.85 -0.42 -2.47
N ILE A 38 0.02 0.12 -1.61
CA ILE A 38 0.77 -0.66 -0.59
C ILE A 38 0.00 -0.68 0.74
N PHE A 39 -0.58 0.45 1.14
CA PHE A 39 -1.45 0.58 2.31
C PHE A 39 -2.78 1.21 1.89
N PRO A 40 -3.66 0.44 1.21
CA PRO A 40 -4.93 0.97 0.73
C PRO A 40 -5.85 1.33 1.90
N GLN A 41 -6.63 2.40 1.71
CA GLN A 41 -7.58 2.91 2.69
C GLN A 41 -9.02 2.57 2.30
N LEU A 42 -9.95 2.70 3.24
CA LEU A 42 -11.37 2.53 2.96
C LEU A 42 -11.87 3.65 2.03
N ALA A 43 -12.82 3.30 1.15
CA ALA A 43 -13.50 4.26 0.28
C ALA A 43 -14.13 5.40 1.10
N GLY A 44 -14.04 6.62 0.56
CA GLY A 44 -14.56 7.84 1.19
C GLY A 44 -13.57 8.57 2.10
N LEU A 45 -12.43 7.97 2.46
CA LEU A 45 -11.42 8.64 3.30
C LEU A 45 -10.49 9.57 2.50
N GLY A 46 -10.19 9.22 1.25
CA GLY A 46 -9.32 9.99 0.38
C GLY A 46 -10.07 10.64 -0.78
N MET A 47 -9.72 11.89 -1.09
CA MET A 47 -10.36 12.66 -2.17
C MET A 47 -9.60 12.64 -3.50
N SER A 48 -8.33 12.22 -3.52
CA SER A 48 -7.57 12.17 -4.78
C SER A 48 -8.04 11.02 -5.67
N ALA A 49 -7.90 11.18 -6.99
CA ALA A 49 -8.27 10.13 -7.96
C ALA A 49 -7.55 8.80 -7.67
N MET A 50 -6.28 8.84 -7.26
CA MET A 50 -5.54 7.64 -6.85
C MET A 50 -6.04 7.03 -5.55
N ALA A 51 -6.44 7.85 -4.57
CA ALA A 51 -7.02 7.35 -3.33
C ALA A 51 -8.38 6.68 -3.56
N GLN A 52 -9.19 7.20 -4.49
CA GLN A 52 -10.47 6.61 -4.87
C GLN A 52 -10.27 5.33 -5.69
N HIS A 53 -9.35 5.32 -6.66
CA HIS A 53 -9.09 4.16 -7.51
C HIS A 53 -8.58 2.94 -6.73
N TYR A 54 -7.70 3.16 -5.76
CA TYR A 54 -7.14 2.10 -4.92
C TYR A 54 -7.84 1.96 -3.56
N ALA A 55 -9.01 2.59 -3.38
CA ALA A 55 -9.79 2.40 -2.18
C ALA A 55 -10.29 0.96 -2.07
N ILE A 56 -10.35 0.46 -0.83
CA ILE A 56 -11.10 -0.74 -0.46
C ILE A 56 -12.55 -0.32 -0.23
N SER A 57 -13.48 -0.95 -0.94
CA SER A 57 -14.92 -0.61 -0.91
C SER A 57 -15.61 -0.96 0.40
N GLY A 58 -15.10 -1.94 1.15
CA GLY A 58 -15.73 -2.42 2.38
C GLY A 58 -15.00 -3.60 3.01
N LEU A 59 -15.62 -4.17 4.04
CA LEU A 59 -15.03 -5.25 4.83
C LEU A 59 -14.77 -6.53 4.00
N ASP A 60 -15.67 -6.87 3.08
CA ASP A 60 -15.52 -8.08 2.27
C ASP A 60 -14.35 -7.99 1.29
N GLU A 61 -14.15 -6.82 0.67
CA GLU A 61 -12.96 -6.58 -0.16
C GLU A 61 -11.69 -6.58 0.70
N ALA A 62 -11.72 -5.99 1.90
CA ALA A 62 -10.58 -6.03 2.82
C ALA A 62 -10.18 -7.47 3.18
N ARG A 63 -11.16 -8.34 3.46
CA ARG A 63 -10.93 -9.77 3.69
C ARG A 63 -10.35 -10.46 2.46
N ALA A 64 -10.91 -10.19 1.28
CA ALA A 64 -10.42 -10.76 0.03
C ALA A 64 -8.97 -10.31 -0.25
N TYR A 65 -8.64 -9.04 -0.01
CA TYR A 65 -7.28 -8.50 -0.12
C TYR A 65 -6.31 -9.23 0.81
N LEU A 66 -6.69 -9.44 2.08
CA LEU A 66 -5.86 -10.13 3.08
C LEU A 66 -5.69 -11.63 2.79
N GLN A 67 -6.70 -12.28 2.22
CA GLN A 67 -6.67 -13.71 1.87
C GLN A 67 -5.91 -13.97 0.56
N HIS A 68 -5.79 -12.95 -0.30
CA HIS A 68 -5.07 -13.10 -1.55
C HIS A 68 -3.59 -13.44 -1.29
N PRO A 69 -3.03 -14.50 -1.90
CA PRO A 69 -1.72 -15.07 -1.53
C PRO A 69 -0.56 -14.08 -1.69
N VAL A 70 -0.61 -13.21 -2.70
CA VAL A 70 0.41 -12.16 -2.91
C VAL A 70 0.14 -10.90 -2.07
N LEU A 71 -1.04 -10.28 -2.19
CA LEU A 71 -1.36 -9.01 -1.52
C LEU A 71 -1.30 -9.11 0.01
N GLY A 72 -1.87 -10.18 0.58
CA GLY A 72 -1.84 -10.40 2.03
C GLY A 72 -0.41 -10.53 2.56
N GLU A 73 0.43 -11.31 1.87
CA GLU A 73 1.84 -11.48 2.26
C GLU A 73 2.64 -10.19 2.14
N ARG A 74 2.43 -9.44 1.05
CA ARG A 74 3.07 -8.14 0.85
C ARG A 74 2.67 -7.13 1.92
N LEU A 75 1.39 -7.07 2.29
CA LEU A 75 0.90 -6.17 3.33
C LEU A 75 1.53 -6.51 4.70
N ARG A 76 1.60 -7.79 5.07
CA ARG A 76 2.27 -8.24 6.30
C ARG A 76 3.74 -7.86 6.31
N THR A 77 4.44 -8.13 5.19
CA THR A 77 5.86 -7.80 5.03
C THR A 77 6.11 -6.30 5.18
N CYS A 78 5.32 -5.46 4.50
CA CYS A 78 5.43 -4.00 4.61
C CYS A 78 5.12 -3.52 6.03
N THR A 79 4.08 -4.06 6.67
CA THR A 79 3.71 -3.72 8.06
C THR A 79 4.83 -4.08 9.03
N ALA A 80 5.42 -5.27 8.89
CA ALA A 80 6.56 -5.69 9.70
C ALA A 80 7.78 -4.76 9.49
N ALA A 81 8.04 -4.34 8.25
CA ALA A 81 9.11 -3.39 7.96
C ALA A 81 8.92 -2.04 8.66
N VAL A 82 7.68 -1.51 8.69
CA VAL A 82 7.35 -0.27 9.41
C VAL A 82 7.61 -0.41 10.90
N ASN A 83 7.14 -1.50 11.49
CA ASN A 83 7.25 -1.75 12.93
C ASN A 83 8.68 -1.99 13.41
N ALA A 84 9.58 -2.39 12.51
CA ALA A 84 10.99 -2.62 12.81
C ALA A 84 11.83 -1.33 12.86
N VAL A 85 11.31 -0.20 12.38
CA VAL A 85 12.03 1.08 12.38
C VAL A 85 12.15 1.61 13.82
N THR A 86 13.38 1.74 14.30
CA THR A 86 13.68 2.25 15.64
C THR A 86 13.73 3.78 15.65
N GLY A 87 13.22 4.44 16.70
CA GLY A 87 13.22 5.91 16.84
C GLY A 87 11.84 6.59 16.77
N GLY A 88 10.77 5.80 16.65
CA GLY A 88 9.37 6.24 16.71
C GLY A 88 8.52 5.53 15.66
N PRO A 89 7.20 5.33 15.88
CA PRO A 89 6.34 4.50 15.03
C PRO A 89 5.97 5.16 13.68
N ARG A 90 6.73 6.18 13.24
CA ARG A 90 6.36 7.03 12.10
C ARG A 90 7.45 7.03 11.04
N ILE A 91 7.13 6.47 9.88
CA ILE A 91 7.94 6.64 8.67
C ILE A 91 7.94 8.13 8.31
N ARG A 92 9.12 8.67 8.01
CA ARG A 92 9.22 10.04 7.48
C ARG A 92 8.70 10.06 6.05
N CYS A 93 7.82 11.00 5.73
CA CYS A 93 7.37 11.24 4.36
C CYS A 93 8.13 12.43 3.81
N SER A 94 9.10 12.21 2.92
CA SER A 94 9.69 13.30 2.16
C SER A 94 8.75 13.64 1.01
N ALA A 95 7.87 14.61 1.20
CA ALA A 95 7.15 15.20 0.09
C ALA A 95 8.16 16.01 -0.74
N ARG A 96 8.73 15.42 -1.79
CA ARG A 96 9.32 16.24 -2.86
C ARG A 96 8.15 16.75 -3.70
N PRO A 97 7.94 18.06 -3.83
CA PRO A 97 7.00 18.55 -4.84
C PRO A 97 7.46 18.00 -6.20
N MET A 98 6.53 17.48 -6.97
CA MET A 98 6.78 17.22 -8.40
C MET A 98 7.03 18.60 -9.01
N THR A 99 8.30 18.92 -9.28
CA THR A 99 8.68 20.10 -10.07
C THR A 99 8.30 19.90 -11.52
#